data_AF-A0A1J5SNM8-F1
#
_entry.id   AF-A0A1J5SNM8-F1
#
_cell.length_a   1.000
_cell.length_b   1.000
_cell.length_c   1.000
_cell.angle_alpha   90.00
_cell.angle_beta   90.00
_cell.angle_gamma   90.00
#
_symmetry.space_group_name_H-M   'P 1'
#
loop_
_entity.id
_entity.type
_entity.pdbx_description
1 polymer ?
#
loop_
_entity_poly.entity_id
_entity_poly.type
_entity_poly.pdbx_seq_one_letter_code
_entity_poly.pdbx_strand_id
1 'polypeptide(L)'
;MAAAKALSRIIMRRVLPIKERKRERAIISVLPEFAKQVAKSRRHQFESSAVLLNLGLFFLIAERDIQAVKIDALTHPDPWKRSLCARVILLTIHELDLDKVAGNKLRNALADAGVSDEVKHRATQALRLVRNSQQKAQKQFAFLRNATIAHRDPDALLQYRSIMEIDEMAVFRIAVEFYDGASMFIAVLPELILHVGTMPGLFSQMRAQSKRRNGRVE
;
A
#
# COMPACT_ATOMS: atom_id res chain seq x y z
N MET A 1 -21.08 -28.09 8.04
CA MET A 1 -20.23 -26.88 8.00
C MET A 1 -19.76 -26.47 6.59
N ALA A 2 -19.31 -27.39 5.73
CA ALA A 2 -18.80 -27.05 4.39
C ALA A 2 -19.87 -26.44 3.45
N ALA A 3 -21.09 -26.97 3.44
CA ALA A 3 -22.20 -26.46 2.62
C ALA A 3 -22.60 -25.02 2.99
N ALA A 4 -22.63 -24.69 4.29
CA ALA A 4 -22.92 -23.33 4.76
C ALA A 4 -21.83 -22.34 4.33
N LYS A 5 -20.55 -22.73 4.37
CA LYS A 5 -19.44 -21.91 3.87
C LYS A 5 -19.53 -21.69 2.36
N ALA A 6 -19.86 -22.73 1.59
CA ALA A 6 -20.05 -22.62 0.14
C ALA A 6 -21.21 -21.68 -0.22
N LEU A 7 -22.35 -21.82 0.46
CA LEU A 7 -23.51 -20.95 0.27
C LEU A 7 -23.19 -19.49 0.63
N SER A 8 -22.52 -19.26 1.76
CA SER A 8 -22.03 -17.94 2.17
C SER A 8 -21.14 -17.32 1.09
N ARG A 9 -20.21 -18.08 0.50
CA ARG A 9 -19.33 -17.58 -0.57
C ARG A 9 -20.12 -17.17 -1.82
N ILE A 10 -21.11 -17.95 -2.23
CA ILE A 10 -21.95 -17.63 -3.40
C ILE A 10 -22.70 -16.31 -3.18
N ILE A 11 -23.31 -16.15 -2.00
CA ILE A 11 -24.04 -14.92 -1.63
C ILE A 11 -23.07 -13.73 -1.60
N MET A 12 -21.94 -13.88 -0.89
CA MET A 12 -20.96 -12.80 -0.75
C MET A 12 -20.30 -12.41 -2.08
N ARG A 13 -20.11 -13.35 -3.01
CA ARG A 13 -19.60 -13.06 -4.36
C ARG A 13 -20.49 -12.09 -5.13
N ARG A 14 -21.80 -12.09 -4.88
CA ARG A 14 -22.74 -11.14 -5.50
C ARG A 14 -22.80 -9.81 -4.75
N VAL A 15 -22.77 -9.87 -3.41
CA VAL A 15 -22.94 -8.69 -2.55
C VAL A 15 -21.68 -7.83 -2.47
N LEU A 16 -20.50 -8.43 -2.30
CA LEU A 16 -19.25 -7.70 -2.09
C LEU A 16 -18.86 -6.79 -3.26
N PRO A 17 -18.95 -7.20 -4.55
CA PRO A 17 -18.65 -6.28 -5.64
C PRO A 17 -19.50 -5.02 -5.60
N ILE A 18 -20.79 -5.14 -5.26
CA ILE A 18 -21.70 -4.00 -5.18
C ILE A 18 -21.25 -3.03 -4.08
N LYS A 19 -20.87 -3.56 -2.90
CA LYS A 19 -20.37 -2.76 -1.79
C LYS A 19 -19.04 -2.06 -2.13
N GLU A 20 -18.17 -2.73 -2.89
CA GLU A 20 -16.83 -2.23 -3.21
C GLU A 20 -16.77 -1.32 -4.44
N ARG A 21 -17.80 -1.30 -5.29
CA ARG A 21 -17.87 -0.47 -6.51
C ARG A 21 -17.57 1.01 -6.29
N LYS A 22 -17.95 1.58 -5.14
CA LYS A 22 -17.69 3.00 -4.84
C LYS A 22 -16.19 3.22 -4.60
N ARG A 23 -15.57 2.35 -3.80
CA ARG A 23 -14.15 2.41 -3.47
C ARG A 23 -13.28 2.15 -4.70
N GLU A 24 -13.63 1.14 -5.49
CA GLU A 24 -12.94 0.82 -6.74
C GLU A 24 -12.94 2.01 -7.71
N ARG A 25 -14.10 2.62 -7.94
CA ARG A 25 -14.20 3.82 -8.81
C ARG A 25 -13.35 4.98 -8.28
N ALA A 26 -13.36 5.22 -6.98
CA ALA A 26 -12.55 6.26 -6.37
C ALA A 26 -11.04 6.02 -6.63
N ILE A 27 -10.54 4.81 -6.39
CA ILE A 27 -9.12 4.46 -6.62
C ILE A 27 -8.74 4.65 -8.09
N ILE A 28 -9.56 4.12 -9.02
CA ILE A 28 -9.31 4.23 -10.46
C ILE A 28 -9.27 5.69 -10.90
N SER A 29 -10.13 6.56 -10.35
CA SER A 29 -10.14 7.98 -10.67
C SER A 29 -8.95 8.76 -10.11
N VAL A 30 -8.47 8.41 -8.91
CA VAL A 30 -7.45 9.18 -8.18
C VAL A 30 -6.02 8.82 -8.61
N LEU A 31 -5.77 7.55 -8.97
CA LEU A 31 -4.47 7.07 -9.45
C LEU A 31 -3.82 7.94 -10.57
N PRO A 32 -4.50 8.22 -11.70
CA PRO A 32 -3.91 9.01 -12.77
C PRO A 32 -3.66 10.46 -12.36
N GLU A 33 -4.50 11.02 -11.49
CA GLU A 33 -4.32 12.39 -10.99
C GLU A 33 -3.07 12.47 -10.10
N PHE A 34 -2.87 11.52 -9.18
CA PHE A 34 -1.63 11.45 -8.40
C PHE A 34 -0.40 11.30 -9.29
N ALA A 35 -0.43 10.42 -10.29
CA ALA A 35 0.67 10.24 -11.24
C ALA A 35 1.02 11.55 -11.97
N LYS A 36 -0.01 12.26 -12.45
CA LYS A 36 0.14 13.57 -13.11
C LYS A 36 0.74 14.60 -12.16
N GLN A 37 0.27 14.70 -10.91
CA GLN A 37 0.76 15.68 -9.94
C GLN A 37 2.18 15.38 -9.47
N VAL A 38 2.56 14.10 -9.35
CA VAL A 38 3.97 13.70 -9.11
C VAL A 38 4.86 14.18 -10.24
N ALA A 39 4.49 13.90 -11.49
CA ALA A 39 5.28 14.30 -12.66
C ALA A 39 5.40 15.83 -12.75
N LYS A 40 4.30 16.57 -12.51
CA LYS A 40 4.28 18.03 -12.46
C LYS A 40 5.19 18.58 -11.37
N SER A 41 5.11 18.04 -10.15
CA SER A 41 5.92 18.48 -9.01
C SER A 41 7.42 18.28 -9.26
N ARG A 42 7.80 17.14 -9.85
CA ARG A 42 9.19 16.88 -10.28
C ARG A 42 9.65 17.86 -11.35
N ARG A 43 8.82 18.14 -12.36
CA ARG A 43 9.14 19.08 -13.43
C ARG A 43 9.39 20.50 -12.90
N HIS A 44 8.64 20.93 -11.90
CA HIS A 44 8.80 22.23 -11.25
C HIS A 44 9.75 22.22 -10.04
N GLN A 45 10.43 21.10 -9.77
CA GLN A 45 11.40 20.95 -8.67
C GLN A 45 10.79 21.17 -7.26
N PHE A 46 9.49 20.94 -7.10
CA PHE A 46 8.83 20.92 -5.80
C PHE A 46 9.02 19.55 -5.14
N GLU A 47 10.22 19.33 -4.61
CA GLU A 47 10.67 18.03 -4.07
C GLU A 47 9.78 17.52 -2.93
N SER A 48 9.31 18.37 -2.03
CA SER A 48 8.49 17.90 -0.89
C SER A 48 7.11 17.45 -1.36
N SER A 49 6.51 18.24 -2.26
CA SER A 49 5.26 17.85 -2.94
C SER A 49 5.44 16.55 -3.73
N ALA A 50 6.53 16.41 -4.48
CA ALA A 50 6.82 15.20 -5.26
C ALA A 50 6.97 13.97 -4.37
N VAL A 51 7.65 14.07 -3.22
CA VAL A 51 7.82 12.96 -2.27
C VAL A 51 6.48 12.52 -1.68
N LEU A 52 5.66 13.48 -1.20
CA LEU A 52 4.37 13.17 -0.58
C LEU A 52 3.38 12.58 -1.57
N LEU A 53 3.27 13.17 -2.76
CA LEU A 53 2.41 12.66 -3.82
C LEU A 53 2.89 11.28 -4.29
N ASN A 54 4.20 11.05 -4.38
CA ASN A 54 4.75 9.74 -4.77
C ASN A 54 4.45 8.68 -3.71
N LEU A 55 4.51 9.03 -2.42
CA LEU A 55 4.13 8.13 -1.34
C LEU A 55 2.63 7.79 -1.40
N GLY A 56 1.77 8.78 -1.63
CA GLY A 56 0.34 8.55 -1.85
C GLY A 56 0.07 7.63 -3.04
N LEU A 57 0.72 7.88 -4.17
CA LEU A 57 0.63 7.03 -5.37
C LEU A 57 1.09 5.59 -5.08
N PHE A 58 2.17 5.43 -4.31
CA PHE A 58 2.70 4.12 -3.92
C PHE A 58 1.67 3.30 -3.13
N PHE A 59 0.97 3.92 -2.17
CA PHE A 59 -0.13 3.29 -1.45
C PHE A 59 -1.34 2.98 -2.35
N LEU A 60 -1.70 3.89 -3.25
CA LEU A 60 -2.84 3.70 -4.15
C LEU A 60 -2.64 2.54 -5.14
N ILE A 61 -1.40 2.31 -5.59
CA ILE A 61 -1.06 1.18 -6.47
C ILE A 61 -1.23 -0.14 -5.70
N ALA A 62 -0.63 -0.25 -4.51
CA ALA A 62 -0.77 -1.44 -3.68
C ALA A 62 -2.22 -1.72 -3.30
N GLU A 63 -2.97 -0.65 -3.03
CA GLU A 63 -4.40 -0.73 -2.79
C GLU A 63 -5.13 -1.27 -4.02
N ARG A 64 -4.84 -0.77 -5.23
CA ARG A 64 -5.48 -1.26 -6.46
C ARG A 64 -5.23 -2.76 -6.69
N ASP A 65 -4.01 -3.24 -6.46
CA ASP A 65 -3.65 -4.64 -6.62
C ASP A 65 -4.45 -5.55 -5.67
N ILE A 66 -4.52 -5.19 -4.38
CA ILE A 66 -5.29 -5.95 -3.38
C ILE A 66 -6.79 -5.91 -3.72
N GLN A 67 -7.32 -4.75 -4.13
CA GLN A 67 -8.72 -4.60 -4.52
C GLN A 67 -9.11 -5.50 -5.70
N ALA A 68 -8.21 -5.68 -6.66
CA ALA A 68 -8.46 -6.51 -7.83
C ALA A 68 -8.65 -8.01 -7.49
N VAL A 69 -8.06 -8.48 -6.38
CA VAL A 69 -8.03 -9.91 -6.03
C VAL A 69 -8.79 -10.27 -4.75
N LYS A 70 -9.11 -9.31 -3.87
CA LYS A 70 -9.68 -9.60 -2.53
C LYS A 70 -11.01 -10.35 -2.55
N ILE A 71 -11.89 -10.04 -3.52
CA ILE A 71 -13.20 -10.71 -3.61
C ILE A 71 -13.01 -12.16 -4.04
N ASP A 72 -12.13 -12.41 -5.00
CA ASP A 72 -11.81 -13.76 -5.44
C ASP A 72 -11.09 -14.54 -4.32
N ALA A 73 -10.17 -13.94 -3.58
CA ALA A 73 -9.55 -14.55 -2.40
C ALA A 73 -10.58 -15.02 -1.35
N LEU A 74 -11.67 -14.28 -1.14
CA LEU A 74 -12.72 -14.67 -0.17
C LEU A 74 -13.74 -15.66 -0.71
N THR A 75 -14.15 -15.48 -1.97
CA THR A 75 -15.44 -16.01 -2.45
C THR A 75 -15.33 -16.90 -3.67
N HIS A 76 -14.16 -17.03 -4.30
CA HIS A 76 -14.04 -17.83 -5.51
C HIS A 76 -14.39 -19.30 -5.22
N PRO A 77 -15.18 -19.99 -6.08
CA PRO A 77 -15.57 -21.38 -5.82
C PRO A 77 -14.36 -22.32 -5.82
N ASP A 78 -13.44 -22.13 -6.77
CA ASP A 78 -12.20 -22.90 -6.86
C ASP A 78 -11.21 -22.51 -5.74
N PRO A 79 -10.82 -23.46 -4.86
CA PRO A 79 -9.81 -23.24 -3.82
C PRO A 79 -8.45 -22.80 -4.35
N TRP A 80 -8.03 -23.32 -5.51
CA TRP A 80 -6.72 -22.97 -6.08
C TRP A 80 -6.66 -21.48 -6.39
N LYS A 81 -7.70 -20.96 -7.05
CA LYS A 81 -7.79 -19.52 -7.32
C LYS A 81 -7.91 -18.68 -6.05
N ARG A 82 -8.59 -19.13 -4.99
CA ARG A 82 -8.59 -18.42 -3.70
C ARG A 82 -7.17 -18.32 -3.12
N SER A 83 -6.45 -19.44 -3.08
CA SER A 83 -5.05 -19.50 -2.62
C SER A 83 -4.11 -18.66 -3.48
N LEU A 84 -4.33 -18.60 -4.80
CA LEU A 84 -3.58 -17.72 -5.70
C LEU A 84 -3.81 -16.25 -5.35
N CYS A 85 -5.06 -15.82 -5.23
CA CYS A 85 -5.40 -14.44 -4.87
C CYS A 85 -4.88 -14.07 -3.48
N ALA A 86 -4.95 -14.97 -2.49
CA ALA A 86 -4.39 -14.75 -1.15
C ALA A 86 -2.86 -14.54 -1.19
N ARG A 87 -2.14 -15.31 -2.01
CA ARG A 87 -0.70 -15.13 -2.21
C ARG A 87 -0.37 -13.81 -2.88
N VAL A 88 -1.18 -13.36 -3.84
CA VAL A 88 -1.00 -12.02 -4.46
C VAL A 88 -1.13 -10.93 -3.40
N ILE A 89 -2.12 -11.00 -2.50
CA ILE A 89 -2.28 -10.03 -1.40
C ILE A 89 -1.04 -10.03 -0.50
N LEU A 90 -0.58 -11.21 -0.06
CA LEU A 90 0.62 -11.32 0.77
C LEU A 90 1.86 -10.77 0.07
N LEU A 91 2.03 -11.09 -1.22
CA LEU A 91 3.14 -10.58 -2.02
C LEU A 91 3.09 -9.05 -2.11
N THR A 92 1.93 -8.46 -2.41
CA THR A 92 1.76 -7.01 -2.47
C THR A 92 2.14 -6.34 -1.15
N ILE A 93 1.70 -6.90 -0.01
CA ILE A 93 2.04 -6.34 1.32
C ILE A 93 3.53 -6.55 1.62
N HIS A 94 4.08 -7.74 1.33
CA HIS A 94 5.48 -8.08 1.55
C HIS A 94 6.44 -7.18 0.75
N GLU A 95 6.16 -6.96 -0.53
CA GLU A 95 7.02 -6.21 -1.45
C GLU A 95 6.82 -4.69 -1.36
N LEU A 96 5.85 -4.23 -0.57
CA LEU A 96 5.61 -2.81 -0.36
C LEU A 96 6.77 -2.19 0.44
N ASP A 97 7.86 -1.85 -0.20
CA ASP A 97 9.02 -1.29 0.50
C ASP A 97 8.81 0.20 0.85
N LEU A 98 8.35 0.45 2.08
CA LEU A 98 8.14 1.82 2.57
C LEU A 98 9.44 2.59 2.76
N ASP A 99 10.57 1.94 2.99
CA ASP A 99 11.82 2.65 3.25
C ASP A 99 12.33 3.33 1.98
N LYS A 100 12.03 2.79 0.79
CA LYS A 100 12.27 3.44 -0.51
C LYS A 100 11.53 4.77 -0.69
N VAL A 101 10.36 4.92 -0.10
CA VAL A 101 9.45 6.07 -0.35
C VAL A 101 9.19 6.97 0.87
N ALA A 102 9.41 6.46 2.08
CA ALA A 102 9.05 7.08 3.36
C ALA A 102 10.23 7.23 4.35
N GLY A 103 11.47 6.98 3.90
CA GLY A 103 12.69 7.16 4.68
C GLY A 103 13.13 8.62 4.85
N ASN A 104 14.45 8.88 4.80
CA ASN A 104 15.01 10.23 4.98
C ASN A 104 14.42 11.28 4.02
N LYS A 105 14.03 10.89 2.80
CA LYS A 105 13.38 11.78 1.84
C LYS A 105 12.07 12.35 2.38
N LEU A 106 11.23 11.53 3.02
CA LEU A 106 9.98 11.98 3.61
C LEU A 106 10.23 12.87 4.82
N ARG A 107 11.16 12.49 5.70
CA ARG A 107 11.51 13.30 6.88
C ARG A 107 11.98 14.70 6.46
N ASN A 108 12.85 14.77 5.45
CA ASN A 108 13.32 16.04 4.89
C ASN A 108 12.19 16.82 4.23
N ALA A 109 11.33 16.17 3.45
CA ALA A 109 10.18 16.81 2.80
C ALA A 109 9.23 17.45 3.83
N LEU A 110 8.92 16.75 4.92
CA LEU A 110 8.06 17.28 5.98
C LEU A 110 8.70 18.46 6.73
N ALA A 111 10.03 18.44 6.91
CA ALA A 111 10.77 19.53 7.53
C ALA A 111 10.85 20.76 6.62
N ASP A 112 11.20 20.58 5.34
CA ASP A 112 11.31 21.64 4.33
C ASP A 112 9.97 22.33 4.08
N ALA A 113 8.87 21.58 4.21
CA ALA A 113 7.51 22.06 4.10
C ALA A 113 7.00 22.82 5.33
N GLY A 114 7.74 22.84 6.44
CA GLY A 114 7.29 23.46 7.69
C GLY A 114 6.02 22.81 8.25
N VAL A 115 5.84 21.50 8.07
CA VAL A 115 4.71 20.75 8.65
C VAL A 115 4.85 20.75 10.18
N SER A 116 3.74 20.87 10.90
CA SER A 116 3.76 20.82 12.37
C SER A 116 4.19 19.44 12.89
N ASP A 117 4.79 19.40 14.07
CA ASP A 117 5.30 18.14 14.63
C ASP A 117 4.20 17.15 14.98
N GLU A 118 3.00 17.63 15.30
CA GLU A 118 1.81 16.80 15.49
C GLU A 118 1.43 16.02 14.21
N VAL A 119 1.40 16.70 13.06
CA VAL A 119 1.07 16.08 11.77
C VAL A 119 2.18 15.12 11.34
N LYS A 120 3.45 15.47 11.58
CA LYS A 120 4.59 14.56 11.37
C LYS A 120 4.47 13.29 12.23
N HIS A 121 4.05 13.44 13.49
CA HIS A 121 3.87 12.32 14.41
C HIS A 121 2.78 11.37 13.92
N ARG A 122 1.61 11.90 13.53
CA ARG A 122 0.51 11.09 12.96
C ARG A 122 0.94 10.33 11.70
N ALA A 123 1.63 11.00 10.77
CA ALA A 123 2.15 10.35 9.57
C ALA A 123 3.16 9.24 9.90
N THR A 124 4.07 9.48 10.86
CA THR A 124 5.07 8.50 11.29
C THR A 124 4.42 7.29 11.97
N GLN A 125 3.41 7.52 12.82
CA GLN A 125 2.66 6.46 13.47
C GLN A 125 1.93 5.57 12.45
N ALA A 126 1.28 6.17 11.46
CA ALA A 126 0.62 5.43 10.38
C ALA A 126 1.61 4.54 9.61
N LEU A 127 2.76 5.09 9.22
CA LEU A 127 3.82 4.33 8.53
C LEU A 127 4.39 3.20 9.39
N ARG A 128 4.48 3.39 10.72
CA ARG A 128 4.92 2.33 11.64
C ARG A 128 3.93 1.17 11.68
N LEU A 129 2.63 1.44 11.69
CA LEU A 129 1.60 0.39 11.65
C LEU A 129 1.68 -0.41 10.34
N VAL A 130 1.88 0.28 9.22
CA VAL A 130 2.09 -0.39 7.93
C VAL A 130 3.35 -1.27 7.97
N ARG A 131 4.48 -0.78 8.48
CA ARG A 131 5.71 -1.60 8.63
C ARG A 131 5.49 -2.86 9.48
N ASN A 132 4.70 -2.77 10.56
CA ASN A 132 4.38 -3.95 11.37
C ASN A 132 3.60 -5.01 10.57
N SER A 133 2.63 -4.58 9.75
CA SER A 133 1.88 -5.50 8.88
C SER A 133 2.78 -6.15 7.82
N GLN A 134 3.78 -5.42 7.31
CA GLN A 134 4.78 -5.94 6.36
C GLN A 134 5.66 -7.01 6.99
N GLN A 135 6.14 -6.80 8.21
CA GLN A 135 6.94 -7.80 8.92
C GLN A 135 6.16 -9.10 9.15
N LYS A 136 4.85 -8.99 9.44
CA LYS A 136 3.97 -10.16 9.56
C LYS A 136 3.76 -10.84 8.20
N ALA A 137 3.49 -10.06 7.15
CA ALA A 137 3.37 -10.57 5.78
C ALA A 137 4.66 -11.27 5.34
N GLN A 138 5.83 -10.73 5.68
CA GLN A 138 7.13 -11.32 5.37
C GLN A 138 7.32 -12.69 6.04
N LYS A 139 7.00 -12.81 7.33
CA LYS A 139 7.07 -14.10 8.02
C LYS A 139 6.15 -15.13 7.38
N GLN A 140 4.91 -14.75 7.08
CA GLN A 140 3.91 -15.64 6.48
C GLN A 140 4.27 -16.00 5.03
N PHE A 141 4.73 -15.02 4.25
CA PHE A 141 4.98 -15.17 2.83
C PHE A 141 6.34 -15.79 2.52
N ALA A 142 7.36 -15.65 3.38
CA ALA A 142 8.67 -16.24 3.13
C ALA A 142 8.59 -17.77 2.94
N PHE A 143 7.83 -18.45 3.81
CA PHE A 143 7.57 -19.88 3.67
C PHE A 143 6.74 -20.17 2.41
N LEU A 144 5.59 -19.51 2.27
CA LEU A 144 4.68 -19.75 1.14
C LEU A 144 5.33 -19.46 -0.21
N ARG A 145 6.18 -18.43 -0.32
CA ARG A 145 6.89 -18.09 -1.55
C ARG A 145 7.79 -19.24 -1.99
N ASN A 146 8.59 -19.79 -1.07
CA ASN A 146 9.49 -20.88 -1.38
C ASN A 146 8.73 -22.17 -1.68
N ALA A 147 7.66 -22.45 -0.94
CA ALA A 147 6.89 -23.68 -1.05
C ALA A 147 5.75 -23.64 -2.07
N THR A 148 5.35 -22.51 -2.68
CA THR A 148 4.13 -22.47 -3.52
C THR A 148 4.32 -21.85 -4.90
N ILE A 149 5.46 -21.22 -5.18
CA ILE A 149 5.78 -20.79 -6.54
C ILE A 149 6.22 -22.03 -7.31
N ALA A 150 5.51 -22.31 -8.40
CA ALA A 150 5.79 -23.47 -9.24
C ALA A 150 7.29 -23.54 -9.59
N HIS A 151 7.85 -24.75 -9.53
CA HIS A 151 9.25 -25.05 -9.83
C HIS A 151 10.30 -24.41 -8.90
N ARG A 152 9.90 -23.77 -7.80
CA ARG A 152 10.84 -23.19 -6.83
C ARG A 152 11.29 -24.19 -5.77
N ASP A 153 10.41 -25.11 -5.37
CA ASP A 153 10.73 -26.24 -4.49
C ASP A 153 10.84 -27.54 -5.32
N PRO A 154 11.85 -28.40 -5.10
CA PRO A 154 11.93 -29.67 -5.80
C PRO A 154 10.79 -30.65 -5.41
N ASP A 155 10.17 -30.51 -4.23
CA ASP A 155 9.06 -31.35 -3.77
C ASP A 155 7.70 -30.77 -4.22
N ALA A 156 7.21 -31.24 -5.37
CA ALA A 156 5.92 -30.82 -5.91
C ALA A 156 4.72 -31.20 -5.02
N LEU A 157 4.82 -32.26 -4.21
CA LEU A 157 3.74 -32.68 -3.31
C LEU A 157 3.64 -31.71 -2.12
N LEU A 158 4.78 -31.32 -1.55
CA LEU A 158 4.84 -30.24 -0.56
C LEU A 158 4.26 -28.95 -1.12
N GLN A 159 4.56 -28.62 -2.39
CA GLN A 159 3.99 -27.43 -3.00
C GLN A 159 2.48 -27.47 -3.12
N TYR A 160 1.94 -28.57 -3.64
CA TYR A 160 0.50 -28.76 -3.77
C TYR A 160 -0.21 -28.64 -2.43
N ARG A 161 0.29 -29.32 -1.39
CA ARG A 161 -0.27 -29.23 -0.02
C ARG A 161 -0.22 -27.81 0.51
N SER A 162 0.93 -27.15 0.40
CA SER A 162 1.12 -25.77 0.87
C SER A 162 0.18 -24.78 0.17
N ILE A 163 -0.16 -24.99 -1.12
CA ILE A 163 -1.14 -24.17 -1.84
C ILE A 163 -2.57 -24.44 -1.34
N MET A 164 -2.92 -25.70 -1.15
CA MET A 164 -4.28 -26.09 -0.76
C MET A 164 -4.60 -25.76 0.71
N GLU A 165 -3.57 -25.63 1.54
CA GLU A 165 -3.68 -25.40 2.99
C GLU A 165 -3.40 -23.95 3.40
N ILE A 166 -3.33 -23.01 2.45
CA ILE A 166 -3.19 -21.58 2.78
C ILE A 166 -4.37 -21.14 3.66
N ASP A 167 -4.05 -20.64 4.87
CA ASP A 167 -5.04 -20.01 5.74
C ASP A 167 -5.45 -18.64 5.17
N GLU A 168 -6.49 -18.65 4.33
CA GLU A 168 -7.16 -17.48 3.77
C GLU A 168 -7.45 -16.44 4.88
N MET A 169 -7.92 -16.88 6.05
CA MET A 169 -8.30 -15.98 7.14
C MET A 169 -7.09 -15.32 7.80
N ALA A 170 -5.95 -16.03 7.94
CA ALA A 170 -4.70 -15.41 8.39
C ALA A 170 -4.24 -14.33 7.42
N VAL A 171 -4.31 -14.58 6.11
CA VAL A 171 -3.98 -13.59 5.09
C VAL A 171 -4.88 -12.36 5.21
N PHE A 172 -6.19 -12.56 5.38
CA PHE A 172 -7.12 -11.45 5.56
C PHE A 172 -6.87 -10.65 6.84
N ARG A 173 -6.48 -11.29 7.95
CA ARG A 173 -6.09 -10.56 9.17
C ARG A 173 -4.90 -9.64 8.91
N ILE A 174 -3.86 -10.13 8.22
CA ILE A 174 -2.70 -9.31 7.84
C ILE A 174 -3.12 -8.16 6.92
N ALA A 175 -4.00 -8.42 5.95
CA ALA A 175 -4.51 -7.39 5.05
C ALA A 175 -5.32 -6.31 5.78
N VAL A 176 -6.15 -6.69 6.76
CA VAL A 176 -6.91 -5.73 7.59
C VAL A 176 -5.97 -4.84 8.38
N GLU A 177 -4.97 -5.41 9.06
CA GLU A 177 -3.98 -4.61 9.80
C GLU A 177 -3.18 -3.66 8.89
N PHE A 178 -2.83 -4.13 7.70
CA PHE A 178 -2.24 -3.28 6.67
C PHE A 178 -3.17 -2.12 6.31
N TYR A 179 -4.46 -2.40 6.11
CA TYR A 179 -5.47 -1.39 5.80
C TYR A 179 -5.69 -0.38 6.91
N ASP A 180 -5.62 -0.78 8.18
CA ASP A 180 -5.75 0.12 9.31
C ASP A 180 -4.61 1.15 9.29
N GLY A 181 -3.36 0.67 9.11
CA GLY A 181 -2.19 1.55 8.96
C GLY A 181 -2.26 2.45 7.73
N ALA A 182 -2.65 1.89 6.57
CA ALA A 182 -2.77 2.64 5.33
C ALA A 182 -3.88 3.70 5.40
N SER A 183 -5.02 3.38 6.01
CA SER A 183 -6.16 4.31 6.17
C SER A 183 -5.80 5.49 7.06
N MET A 184 -5.03 5.27 8.13
CA MET A 184 -4.49 6.36 8.95
C MET A 184 -3.58 7.28 8.13
N PHE A 185 -2.73 6.73 7.27
CA PHE A 185 -1.86 7.54 6.41
C PHE A 185 -2.68 8.33 5.38
N ILE A 186 -3.62 7.67 4.70
CA ILE A 186 -4.51 8.31 3.71
C ILE A 186 -5.38 9.41 4.35
N ALA A 187 -5.74 9.29 5.62
CA ALA A 187 -6.48 10.34 6.34
C ALA A 187 -5.62 11.60 6.58
N VAL A 188 -4.31 11.44 6.79
CA VAL A 188 -3.36 12.55 7.03
C VAL A 188 -2.83 13.13 5.71
N LEU A 189 -2.83 12.35 4.63
CA LEU A 189 -2.23 12.73 3.35
C LEU A 189 -2.84 14.01 2.72
N PRO A 190 -4.16 14.25 2.70
CA PRO A 190 -4.73 15.50 2.20
C PRO A 190 -4.22 16.73 2.94
N GLU A 191 -4.12 16.65 4.26
CA GLU A 191 -3.59 17.74 5.10
C GLU A 191 -2.12 18.04 4.75
N LEU A 192 -1.31 16.98 4.59
CA LEU A 192 0.08 17.11 4.14
C LEU A 192 0.19 17.74 2.75
N ILE A 193 -0.63 17.29 1.79
CA ILE A 193 -0.63 17.80 0.41
C ILE A 193 -1.07 19.27 0.38
N LEU A 194 -2.10 19.64 1.14
CA LEU A 194 -2.56 21.02 1.22
C LEU A 194 -1.46 21.92 1.79
N HIS A 195 -0.80 21.50 2.87
CA HIS A 195 0.26 22.27 3.50
C HIS A 195 1.41 22.57 2.53
N VAL A 196 1.90 21.54 1.81
CA VAL A 196 2.98 21.71 0.81
C VAL A 196 2.53 22.42 -0.46
N GLY A 197 1.24 22.39 -0.77
CA GLY A 197 0.65 23.06 -1.93
C GLY A 197 0.35 24.54 -1.72
N THR A 198 0.40 25.05 -0.48
CA THR A 198 0.19 26.47 -0.19
C THR A 198 1.34 27.34 -0.72
N MET A 199 1.08 28.63 -0.99
CA MET A 199 2.14 29.57 -1.38
C MET A 199 3.31 29.61 -0.38
N PRO A 200 3.07 29.70 0.95
CA PRO A 200 4.15 29.58 1.94
C PRO A 200 4.93 28.25 1.84
N GLY A 201 4.24 27.13 1.64
CA GLY A 201 4.86 25.81 1.50
C GLY A 201 5.66 25.65 0.20
N LEU A 202 5.24 26.27 -0.90
CA LEU A 202 6.01 26.30 -2.14
C LEU A 202 7.26 27.18 -2.00
N PHE A 203 7.15 28.36 -1.37
CA PHE A 203 8.30 29.21 -1.09
C PHE A 203 9.32 28.56 -0.15
N SER A 204 8.86 27.84 0.88
CA SER A 204 9.76 27.15 1.81
C SER A 204 10.56 26.06 1.10
N GLN A 205 9.92 25.31 0.20
CA GLN A 205 10.56 24.31 -0.65
C GLN A 205 11.63 24.92 -1.56
N MET A 206 11.32 26.04 -2.23
CA MET A 206 12.29 26.74 -3.10
C MET A 206 13.51 27.25 -2.31
N ARG A 207 13.29 27.80 -1.10
CA ARG A 207 14.39 28.24 -0.23
C ARG A 207 15.26 27.08 0.23
N ALA A 208 14.65 25.97 0.66
CA ALA A 208 15.36 24.76 1.07
C ALA A 208 16.20 24.19 -0.08
N GLN A 209 15.66 24.20 -1.30
CA GLN A 209 16.36 23.76 -2.50
C GLN A 209 17.56 24.68 -2.83
N SER A 210 17.38 26.00 -2.80
CA SER A 210 18.48 26.96 -3.03
C SER A 210 19.61 26.79 -2.03
N LYS A 211 19.29 26.59 -0.73
CA LYS A 211 20.28 26.31 0.32
C LYS A 211 21.07 25.03 0.04
N ARG A 212 20.41 23.95 -0.39
CA ARG A 212 21.07 22.68 -0.78
C ARG A 212 21.93 22.82 -2.04
N ARG A 213 21.53 23.68 -2.99
CA ARG A 213 22.29 23.92 -4.22
C ARG A 213 23.56 24.73 -3.93
N ASN A 214 23.48 25.72 -3.05
CA ASN A 214 24.63 26.55 -2.68
C ASN A 214 25.61 25.82 -1.75
N GLY A 215 25.13 24.99 -0.83
CA GLY A 215 25.98 24.18 0.06
C GLY A 215 26.62 22.93 -0.56
N ARG A 216 26.51 22.74 -1.88
CA ARG A 216 27.21 21.68 -2.65
C ARG A 216 28.33 22.24 -3.53
N VAL A 217 28.58 23.55 -3.46
CA VAL A 217 29.60 24.27 -4.24
C VAL A 217 30.85 24.57 -3.39
N GLU A 218 30.92 24.01 -2.18
CA GLU A 218 32.11 24.02 -1.31
C GLU A 218 32.70 22.60 -1.19
#